data_AF-A0PLB8-F1
#
_entry.id   AF-A0PLB8-F1
#
_cell.length_a   1.000
_cell.length_b   1.000
_cell.length_c   1.000
_cell.angle_alpha   90.00
_cell.angle_beta   90.00
_cell.angle_gamma   90.00
#
_symmetry.space_group_name_H-M   'P 1'
#
loop_
_entity.id
_entity.type
_entity.pdbx_description
1 polymer ?
#
loop_
_entity_poly.entity_id
_entity_poly.type
_entity_poly.pdbx_seq_one_letter_code
_entity_poly.pdbx_strand_id
1 'polypeptide(L)'
;MSHELTDKKRAALNRLKTARGHLDGIIRMLESDAYCVDVMKQLSAVQSSLERANRVMLHNHLETCFSAAVLDGRGQAAIDELIDAVKFTPALTGPQAQLGGAVVCKPPGDQPAQSPA
;
A
#
# COMPACT_ATOMS: atom_id res chain seq x y z
N MET A 1 -21.20 -3.37 -20.26
CA MET A 1 -20.54 -4.47 -19.54
C MET A 1 -19.66 -3.86 -18.48
N SER A 2 -20.17 -3.76 -17.24
CA SER A 2 -19.43 -3.19 -16.11
C SER A 2 -18.21 -4.07 -15.86
N HIS A 3 -17.01 -3.61 -16.22
CA HIS A 3 -15.79 -4.35 -15.95
C HIS A 3 -15.70 -4.54 -14.44
N GLU A 4 -15.88 -5.78 -13.99
CA GLU A 4 -15.88 -6.07 -12.57
C GLU A 4 -14.49 -5.73 -12.00
N LEU A 5 -14.46 -5.00 -10.90
CA LEU A 5 -13.22 -4.69 -10.20
C LEU A 5 -12.78 -5.95 -9.45
N THR A 6 -11.49 -6.25 -9.52
CA THR A 6 -10.87 -7.20 -8.59
C THR A 6 -11.10 -6.75 -7.14
N ASP A 7 -11.07 -7.69 -6.20
CA ASP A 7 -11.25 -7.37 -4.78
C ASP A 7 -10.21 -6.36 -4.29
N LYS A 8 -8.98 -6.44 -4.78
CA LYS A 8 -7.91 -5.47 -4.49
C LYS A 8 -8.22 -4.09 -5.05
N LYS A 9 -8.71 -3.97 -6.29
CA LYS A 9 -9.15 -2.67 -6.85
C LYS A 9 -10.32 -2.09 -6.06
N ARG A 10 -11.28 -2.93 -5.63
CA ARG A 10 -12.40 -2.50 -4.78
C ARG A 10 -11.92 -2.01 -3.41
N ALA A 11 -10.97 -2.72 -2.79
CA ALA A 11 -10.36 -2.30 -1.54
C ALA A 11 -9.59 -0.98 -1.66
N ALA A 12 -8.79 -0.82 -2.73
CA ALA A 12 -8.11 0.44 -3.03
C ALA A 12 -9.11 1.58 -3.24
N LEU A 13 -10.18 1.36 -4.02
CA LEU A 13 -11.23 2.35 -4.25
C LEU A 13 -11.91 2.80 -2.95
N ASN A 14 -12.25 1.86 -2.07
CA ASN A 14 -12.85 2.20 -0.78
C ASN A 14 -11.89 3.04 0.07
N ARG A 15 -10.59 2.70 0.08
CA ARG A 15 -9.58 3.47 0.79
C ARG A 15 -9.40 4.89 0.22
N LEU A 16 -9.43 5.03 -1.11
CA LEU A 16 -9.39 6.34 -1.78
C LEU A 16 -10.62 7.19 -1.43
N LYS A 17 -11.81 6.60 -1.36
CA LYS A 17 -13.03 7.30 -0.90
C LYS A 17 -12.90 7.78 0.54
N THR A 18 -12.35 6.97 1.43
CA THR A 18 -12.06 7.37 2.82
C THR A 18 -11.01 8.48 2.87
N ALA A 19 -9.92 8.36 2.10
CA ALA A 19 -8.88 9.38 2.03
C ALA A 19 -9.41 10.72 1.51
N ARG A 20 -10.33 10.70 0.54
CA ARG A 20 -11.03 11.90 0.07
C ARG A 20 -11.82 12.58 1.20
N GLY A 21 -12.64 11.84 1.94
CA GLY A 21 -13.39 12.42 3.06
C GLY A 21 -12.49 12.95 4.19
N HIS A 22 -11.33 12.31 4.41
CA HIS A 22 -10.32 12.81 5.35
C HIS A 22 -9.71 14.11 4.85
N LEU A 23 -9.35 14.19 3.56
CA LEU A 23 -8.84 15.42 2.94
C LEU A 23 -9.87 16.56 3.00
N ASP A 24 -11.14 16.29 2.75
CA ASP A 24 -12.23 17.28 2.92
C ASP A 24 -12.28 17.81 4.37
N GLY A 25 -12.03 16.94 5.35
CA GLY A 25 -11.90 17.34 6.76
C GLY A 25 -10.70 18.26 7.01
N ILE A 26 -9.55 18.00 6.38
CA ILE A 26 -8.35 18.84 6.48
C ILE A 26 -8.59 20.22 5.86
N ILE A 27 -9.28 20.28 4.72
CA ILE A 27 -9.66 21.55 4.09
C ILE A 27 -10.48 22.39 5.07
N ARG A 28 -11.48 21.80 5.73
CA ARG A 28 -12.28 22.49 6.76
C ARG A 28 -11.46 22.95 7.97
N MET A 29 -10.45 22.16 8.38
CA MET A 29 -9.52 22.58 9.43
C MET A 29 -8.80 23.87 9.02
N LEU A 30 -8.31 23.93 7.79
CA LEU A 30 -7.60 25.11 7.28
C LEU A 30 -8.52 26.32 7.10
N GLU A 31 -9.74 26.11 6.60
CA GLU A 31 -10.78 27.16 6.50
C GLU A 31 -11.17 27.73 7.87
N SER A 32 -11.02 26.93 8.94
CA SER A 32 -11.30 27.32 10.32
C SER A 32 -10.06 27.85 11.06
N ASP A 33 -8.97 28.16 10.35
CA ASP A 33 -7.70 28.63 10.92
C ASP A 33 -7.14 27.70 12.02
N ALA A 34 -7.28 26.38 11.81
CA ALA A 34 -6.76 25.39 12.75
C ALA A 34 -5.24 25.44 12.84
N TYR A 35 -4.71 25.05 14.00
CA TYR A 35 -3.28 25.08 14.27
C TYR A 35 -2.46 24.26 13.26
N CYS A 36 -1.43 24.89 12.68
CA CYS A 36 -0.65 24.34 11.57
C CYS A 36 -0.09 22.93 11.83
N VAL A 37 0.41 22.67 13.04
CA VAL A 37 1.01 21.36 13.37
C VAL A 37 -0.05 20.26 13.34
N ASP A 38 -1.29 20.56 13.72
CA ASP A 38 -2.37 19.58 13.68
C ASP A 38 -2.84 19.32 12.25
N VAL A 39 -2.92 20.35 11.41
CA VAL A 39 -3.13 20.21 9.96
C VAL A 39 -2.04 19.34 9.33
N MET A 40 -0.77 19.57 9.66
CA MET A 40 0.36 18.78 9.17
C MET A 40 0.26 17.30 9.58
N LYS A 41 -0.09 17.02 10.85
CA LYS A 41 -0.30 15.63 11.32
C LYS A 41 -1.41 14.93 10.54
N GLN A 42 -2.52 15.63 10.28
CA GLN A 42 -3.62 15.07 9.50
C GLN A 42 -3.23 14.84 8.03
N LEU A 43 -2.45 15.74 7.43
CA LEU A 43 -1.92 15.56 6.09
C LEU A 43 -1.02 14.32 6.00
N SER A 44 -0.12 14.13 6.97
CA SER A 44 0.70 12.92 7.06
C SER A 44 -0.15 11.64 7.22
N ALA A 45 -1.26 11.72 7.97
CA ALA A 45 -2.20 10.60 8.08
C ALA A 45 -2.87 10.27 6.73
N VAL A 46 -3.29 11.27 5.95
CA VAL A 46 -3.82 11.06 4.58
C VAL A 46 -2.77 10.46 3.67
N GLN A 47 -1.54 10.98 3.67
CA GLN A 47 -0.42 10.42 2.90
C GLN A 47 -0.21 8.93 3.21
N SER A 48 -0.24 8.54 4.49
CA SER A 48 -0.14 7.12 4.88
C SER A 48 -1.31 6.27 4.36
N SER A 49 -2.51 6.86 4.23
CA SER A 49 -3.67 6.17 3.68
C SER A 49 -3.54 5.95 2.17
N LEU A 50 -3.06 6.96 1.46
CA LEU A 50 -2.77 6.89 0.02
C LEU A 50 -1.67 5.86 -0.27
N GLU A 51 -0.60 5.84 0.53
CA GLU A 51 0.48 4.85 0.42
C GLU A 51 -0.04 3.42 0.56
N ARG A 52 -0.96 3.18 1.50
CA ARG A 52 -1.61 1.87 1.64
C ARG A 52 -2.48 1.52 0.44
N ALA A 53 -3.19 2.49 -0.14
CA ALA A 53 -3.96 2.26 -1.36
C ALA A 53 -3.04 1.93 -2.55
N ASN A 54 -1.90 2.62 -2.65
CA ASN A 54 -0.88 2.38 -3.67
C ASN A 54 -0.31 0.95 -3.56
N ARG A 55 0.00 0.47 -2.34
CA ARG A 55 0.45 -0.91 -2.11
C ARG A 55 -0.57 -1.97 -2.54
N VAL A 56 -1.86 -1.72 -2.30
CA VAL A 56 -2.93 -2.61 -2.76
C VAL A 56 -3.01 -2.63 -4.29
N MET A 57 -2.84 -1.48 -4.95
CA MET A 57 -2.79 -1.38 -6.40
C MET A 57 -1.57 -2.09 -7.00
N LEU A 58 -0.40 -1.91 -6.39
CA LEU A 58 0.83 -2.61 -6.75
C LEU A 58 0.63 -4.13 -6.66
N HIS A 59 0.09 -4.62 -5.55
CA HIS A 59 -0.20 -6.04 -5.37
C HIS A 59 -1.16 -6.56 -6.45
N ASN A 60 -2.24 -5.82 -6.75
CA ASN A 60 -3.13 -6.18 -7.85
C ASN A 60 -2.40 -6.24 -9.18
N HIS A 61 -1.56 -5.25 -9.50
CA HIS A 61 -0.84 -5.20 -10.76
C HIS A 61 0.13 -6.38 -10.92
N LEU A 62 0.84 -6.74 -9.85
CA LEU A 62 1.73 -7.89 -9.81
C LEU A 62 1.00 -9.20 -10.12
N GLU A 63 -0.17 -9.43 -9.53
CA GLU A 63 -0.98 -10.64 -9.76
C GLU A 63 -1.68 -10.68 -11.13
N THR A 64 -1.97 -9.52 -11.74
CA THR A 64 -2.74 -9.48 -13.00
C THR A 64 -1.86 -9.15 -14.20
N CYS A 65 -1.57 -7.86 -14.40
CA CYS A 65 -0.97 -7.36 -15.64
C CYS A 65 0.48 -7.79 -15.77
N PHE A 66 1.23 -7.69 -14.67
CA PHE A 66 2.64 -8.04 -14.62
C PHE A 66 2.84 -9.55 -14.81
N SER A 67 2.11 -10.39 -14.06
CA SER A 67 2.19 -11.85 -14.20
C SER A 67 1.87 -12.32 -15.63
N ALA A 68 0.84 -11.75 -16.26
CA ALA A 68 0.52 -12.03 -17.67
C ALA A 68 1.64 -11.58 -18.62
N ALA A 69 2.21 -10.39 -18.41
CA ALA A 69 3.32 -9.89 -19.23
C ALA A 69 4.57 -10.78 -19.12
N VAL A 70 4.88 -11.30 -17.93
CA VAL A 70 6.00 -12.23 -17.74
C VAL A 70 5.78 -13.53 -18.50
N LEU A 71 4.57 -14.11 -18.42
CA LEU A 71 4.21 -15.34 -19.13
C LEU A 71 4.24 -15.17 -20.66
N ASP A 72 3.89 -13.98 -21.15
CA ASP A 72 3.93 -13.63 -22.57
C ASP A 72 5.33 -13.26 -23.09
N GLY A 73 6.38 -13.41 -22.27
CA GLY A 73 7.76 -13.04 -22.64
C GLY A 73 8.03 -11.53 -22.69
N ARG A 74 7.12 -10.71 -22.15
CA ARG A 74 7.21 -9.23 -22.06
C ARG A 74 7.64 -8.77 -20.66
N GLY A 75 8.31 -9.64 -19.89
CA GLY A 75 8.69 -9.37 -18.51
C GLY A 75 9.57 -8.12 -18.33
N GLN A 76 10.56 -7.91 -19.21
CA GLN A 76 11.45 -6.74 -19.09
C GLN A 76 10.70 -5.42 -19.23
N ALA A 77 9.84 -5.29 -20.24
CA ALA A 77 9.04 -4.09 -20.43
C ALA A 77 8.10 -3.82 -19.23
N ALA A 78 7.53 -4.87 -18.64
CA ALA A 78 6.69 -4.76 -17.45
C ALA A 78 7.50 -4.36 -16.20
N ILE A 79 8.75 -4.81 -16.08
CA ILE A 79 9.67 -4.38 -15.01
C ILE A 79 10.00 -2.89 -15.17
N ASP A 80 10.36 -2.45 -16.37
CA ASP A 80 10.71 -1.06 -16.63
C ASP A 80 9.53 -0.11 -16.34
N GLU A 81 8.32 -0.49 -16.77
CA GLU A 81 7.07 0.20 -16.43
C GLU A 81 6.86 0.29 -14.90
N LEU A 82 7.06 -0.83 -14.21
CA LEU A 82 6.86 -0.89 -12.77
C LEU A 82 7.86 -0.02 -12.00
N ILE A 83 9.14 -0.05 -12.40
CA ILE A 83 10.20 0.79 -11.81
C ILE A 83 9.88 2.27 -12.02
N ASP A 84 9.40 2.65 -13.20
CA ASP A 84 9.01 4.03 -13.47
C ASP A 84 7.84 4.49 -12.59
N ALA A 85 6.85 3.61 -12.37
CA ALA A 85 5.69 3.91 -11.52
C ALA A 85 6.05 4.05 -10.02
N VAL A 86 6.97 3.23 -9.49
CA VAL A 86 7.30 3.23 -8.05
C VAL A 86 8.35 4.27 -7.64
N LYS A 87 9.03 4.93 -8.59
CA LYS A 87 10.10 5.90 -8.29
C LYS A 87 9.66 7.06 -7.37
N PHE A 88 8.37 7.41 -7.39
CA PHE A 88 7.78 8.46 -6.57
C PHE A 88 7.41 8.03 -5.16
N THR A 89 7.68 6.79 -4.78
CA THR A 89 7.40 6.27 -3.45
C THR A 89 8.68 6.24 -2.63
N PRO A 90 9.05 7.31 -1.89
CA PRO A 90 10.26 7.29 -1.06
C PRO A 90 10.27 6.15 -0.04
N ALA A 91 9.11 5.64 0.37
CA ALA A 91 9.03 4.48 1.25
C ALA A 91 9.51 3.16 0.60
N LEU A 92 9.58 3.10 -0.74
CA LEU A 92 10.06 1.94 -1.51
C LEU A 92 11.43 2.20 -2.16
N THR A 93 11.72 3.43 -2.59
CA THR A 93 12.95 3.79 -3.33
C THR A 93 13.81 4.85 -2.64
N GLY A 94 13.33 5.44 -1.55
CA GLY A 94 14.02 6.53 -0.86
C GLY A 94 15.10 6.04 0.11
N PRO A 95 16.10 6.88 0.42
CA PRO A 95 17.24 6.51 1.28
C PRO A 95 16.85 6.12 2.71
N GLN A 96 15.62 6.43 3.14
CA GLN A 96 15.11 6.12 4.48
C GLN A 96 14.11 4.96 4.50
N ALA A 97 14.13 4.07 3.50
CA ALA A 97 13.27 2.89 3.44
C ALA A 97 13.54 1.91 4.61
N GLN A 98 13.09 2.26 5.81
CA GLN A 98 12.90 1.32 6.89
C GLN A 98 11.66 0.51 6.51
N LEU A 99 11.88 -0.69 6.01
CA LEU A 99 10.86 -1.73 5.88
C LEU A 99 10.36 -2.07 7.29
N GLY A 100 9.53 -1.19 7.86
CA GLY A 100 8.85 -1.34 9.14
C GLY A 100 7.79 -2.42 9.03
N GLY A 101 8.24 -3.66 8.99
CA GLY A 101 7.44 -4.86 8.95
C GLY A 101 8.31 -5.97 9.47
N ALA A 102 8.52 -5.98 10.78
CA ALA A 102 9.17 -7.08 11.47
C ALA A 102 8.36 -8.35 11.21
N VAL A 103 8.71 -9.09 10.17
CA VAL A 103 8.39 -10.50 10.07
C VAL A 103 9.33 -11.17 11.07
N VAL A 104 8.95 -11.14 12.34
CA VAL A 104 9.51 -12.07 13.33
C VAL A 104 8.93 -13.42 12.97
N CYS A 105 9.63 -14.14 12.10
CA CYS A 105 9.49 -15.59 12.02
C CYS A 105 9.98 -16.15 13.37
N LYS A 106 9.06 -16.31 14.31
CA LYS A 106 9.33 -17.11 15.51
C LYS A 106 9.63 -18.53 15.03
N PRO A 107 10.84 -19.08 15.25
CA PRO A 107 11.11 -20.45 14.90
C PRO A 107 10.14 -21.36 15.68
N PRO A 108 9.77 -22.52 15.11
CA PRO A 108 8.84 -23.44 15.75
C PRO A 108 9.39 -23.79 17.13
N GLY A 109 8.65 -23.39 18.16
CA GLY A 109 8.95 -23.77 19.53
C GLY A 109 8.71 -25.25 19.70
N ASP A 110 9.69 -25.93 20.28
CA ASP A 110 9.64 -27.32 20.75
C ASP A 110 8.30 -27.63 21.41
N GLN A 111 7.53 -28.53 20.79
CA GLN A 111 6.46 -29.21 21.51
C GLN A 111 7.13 -30.28 22.38
N PRO A 112 6.98 -30.23 23.71
CA PRO A 112 7.52 -31.27 24.57
C PRO A 112 6.81 -32.58 24.24
N ALA A 113 7.62 -33.60 23.95
CA ALA A 113 7.16 -34.97 23.77
C ALA A 113 6.34 -35.40 24.98
N GLN A 114 5.04 -35.58 24.75
CA GLN A 114 4.12 -36.12 25.76
C GLN A 114 4.39 -37.61 25.92
N SER A 115 4.43 -38.02 27.18
CA SER A 115 4.67 -39.37 27.68
C SER A 115 3.74 -40.41 27.04
N PRO A 116 4.25 -41.55 26.57
CA PRO A 116 3.49 -42.79 26.56
C PRO A 116 3.47 -43.39 27.99
N ALA A 117 2.40 -44.13 28.27
CA ALA A 117 2.07 -44.78 29.52
C ALA A 117 3.00 -45.94 29.90
#